data_AF-W0L684-F1
#
_entry.id   AF-W0L684-F1
#
_cell.length_a   1.000
_cell.length_b   1.000
_cell.length_c   1.000
_cell.angle_alpha   90.00
_cell.angle_beta   90.00
_cell.angle_gamma   90.00
#
_symmetry.space_group_name_H-M   'P 1'
#
loop_
_entity.id
_entity.type
_entity.pdbx_description
1 polymer ?
#
loop_
_entity_poly.entity_id
_entity_poly.type
_entity_poly.pdbx_seq_one_letter_code
_entity_poly.pdbx_strand_id
1 'polypeptide(L)'
;MVPIKRINVSAQQGFSLPEVLIAALLFAVSLLGLLQYHQVLLQSFQRQWQYRQAWSLAHHQLEMFNANAVTQDNPLPLPPHWQREIETRSVEADCLRRTVKIQTPLRQQVELSRWYCANQ
;
A
#
# COMPACT_ATOMS: atom_id res chain seq x y z
N MET A 1 65.32 15.18 34.05
CA MET A 1 64.65 16.40 33.57
C MET A 1 63.80 16.00 32.37
N VAL A 2 62.48 15.89 32.54
CA VAL A 2 61.54 15.49 31.48
C VAL A 2 60.66 16.71 31.19
N PRO A 3 60.56 17.19 29.94
CA PRO A 3 59.74 18.35 29.63
C PRO A 3 58.26 17.97 29.71
N ILE A 4 57.54 18.61 30.62
CA ILE A 4 56.09 18.50 30.75
C ILE A 4 55.47 19.23 29.55
N LYS A 5 55.00 18.47 28.57
CA LYS A 5 54.22 18.98 27.44
C LYS A 5 52.89 19.50 27.98
N ARG A 6 52.71 20.83 27.99
CA ARG A 6 51.44 21.46 28.37
C ARG A 6 50.35 20.97 27.41
N ILE A 7 49.34 20.30 27.96
CA ILE A 7 48.09 20.02 27.26
C ILE A 7 47.36 21.35 27.18
N ASN A 8 47.26 21.92 25.98
CA ASN A 8 46.38 23.05 25.72
C ASN A 8 44.95 22.53 25.91
N VAL A 9 44.34 22.86 27.05
CA VAL A 9 42.91 22.71 27.24
C VAL A 9 42.27 23.72 26.30
N SER A 10 41.79 23.23 25.16
CA SER A 10 41.05 24.01 24.18
C SER A 10 40.01 24.85 24.91
N ALA A 11 40.04 26.17 24.67
CA ALA A 11 39.05 27.09 25.21
C ALA A 11 37.66 26.54 24.90
N GLN A 12 36.90 26.17 25.93
CA GLN A 12 35.50 25.82 25.78
C GLN A 12 34.77 27.09 25.34
N GLN A 13 34.61 27.26 24.03
CA GLN A 13 33.77 28.30 23.46
C GLN A 13 32.33 27.91 23.79
N GLY A 14 31.76 28.53 24.81
CA GLY A 14 30.34 28.42 25.09
C GLY A 14 29.58 28.85 23.84
N PHE A 15 28.64 28.00 23.40
CA PHE A 15 27.81 28.31 22.25
C PHE A 15 27.07 29.61 22.48
N SER A 16 27.15 30.53 21.52
CA SER A 16 26.40 31.77 21.56
C SER A 16 24.90 31.47 21.38
N LEU A 17 24.05 32.18 22.12
CA LEU A 17 22.58 32.04 22.04
C LEU A 17 22.02 32.08 20.59
N PRO A 18 22.43 33.01 19.71
CA PRO A 18 21.95 33.01 18.32
C PRO A 18 22.40 31.78 17.51
N GLU A 19 23.56 31.21 17.81
CA GLU A 19 24.10 30.06 17.08
C GLU A 19 23.35 28.77 17.42
N VAL A 20 22.98 28.58 18.69
CA VAL A 20 22.07 27.48 19.10
C VAL A 20 20.69 27.65 18.47
N LEU A 21 20.16 28.87 18.38
CA LEU A 21 18.89 29.14 17.72
C LEU A 21 18.93 28.79 16.23
N ILE A 22 19.99 29.15 15.53
CA ILE A 22 20.17 28.80 14.11
C ILE A 22 20.28 27.28 13.95
N ALA A 23 21.09 26.60 14.77
CA ALA A 23 21.24 25.15 14.71
C ALA A 23 19.89 24.42 14.99
N ALA A 24 19.15 24.87 16.01
CA ALA A 24 17.84 24.33 16.34
C ALA A 24 16.82 24.55 15.20
N LEU A 25 16.86 25.72 14.55
CA LEU A 25 16.00 26.03 13.41
C LEU A 25 16.31 25.12 12.22
N LEU A 26 17.58 24.94 11.87
CA LEU A 26 18.00 24.05 10.77
C LEU A 26 17.62 22.59 11.06
N PHE A 27 17.77 22.15 12.31
CA PHE A 27 17.37 20.81 12.73
C PHE A 27 15.85 20.62 12.61
N ALA A 28 15.06 21.59 13.10
CA ALA A 28 13.60 21.55 13.01
C ALA A 28 13.12 21.52 11.55
N VAL A 29 13.66 22.36 10.67
CA VAL A 29 13.33 22.37 9.23
C VAL A 29 13.66 21.02 8.58
N SER A 30 14.83 20.46 8.88
CA SER A 30 15.24 19.15 8.36
C SER A 30 14.30 18.03 8.81
N LEU A 31 13.92 18.02 10.09
CA LEU A 31 13.01 17.02 10.65
C LEU A 31 11.60 17.11 10.05
N LEU A 32 11.08 18.33 9.91
CA LEU A 32 9.78 18.58 9.29
C LEU A 32 9.77 18.13 7.82
N GLY A 33 10.83 18.45 7.07
CA GLY A 33 10.97 17.99 5.68
C GLY A 33 10.96 16.46 5.57
N LEU A 34 11.68 15.77 6.46
CA LEU A 34 11.72 14.31 6.49
C LEU A 34 10.34 13.71 6.84
N LEU A 35 9.67 14.24 7.86
CA LEU A 35 8.34 13.77 8.26
C LEU A 35 7.32 13.95 7.13
N GLN A 36 7.33 15.12 6.48
CA GLN A 36 6.43 15.40 5.38
C GLN A 36 6.68 14.47 4.19
N TYR A 37 7.95 14.18 3.86
CA TYR A 37 8.30 13.20 2.83
C TYR A 37 7.73 11.81 3.15
N HIS A 38 7.90 11.34 4.38
CA HIS A 38 7.35 10.05 4.81
C HIS A 38 5.82 9.99 4.72
N GLN A 39 5.12 11.07 5.08
CA GLN A 39 3.66 11.13 4.99
C GLN A 39 3.15 10.96 3.56
N VAL A 40 3.74 11.66 2.60
CA VAL A 40 3.37 11.55 1.18
C VAL A 40 3.64 10.14 0.66
N LEU A 41 4.78 9.56 1.03
CA LEU A 41 5.12 8.21 0.62
C LEU A 41 4.10 7.18 1.13
N LEU A 42 3.70 7.27 2.41
CA LEU A 42 2.70 6.38 3.00
C LEU A 42 1.33 6.47 2.30
N GLN A 43 0.90 7.68 1.91
CA GLN A 43 -0.34 7.86 1.16
C GLN A 43 -0.31 7.13 -0.20
N SER A 44 0.84 7.14 -0.87
CA SER A 44 1.00 6.43 -2.14
C SER A 44 0.93 4.89 -1.96
N PHE A 45 1.50 4.37 -0.87
CA PHE A 45 1.41 2.95 -0.52
C PHE A 45 -0.02 2.51 -0.22
N GLN A 46 -0.82 3.34 0.46
CA GLN A 46 -2.23 3.00 0.74
C GLN A 46 -3.01 2.72 -0.54
N ARG A 47 -2.80 3.52 -1.59
CA ARG A 47 -3.46 3.31 -2.89
C ARG A 47 -3.05 2.00 -3.53
N GLN A 48 -1.75 1.68 -3.54
CA GLN A 48 -1.26 0.42 -4.09
C GLN A 48 -1.75 -0.79 -3.30
N TRP A 49 -1.86 -0.65 -1.98
CA TRP A 49 -2.35 -1.70 -1.10
C TRP A 49 -3.83 -2.00 -1.36
N GLN A 50 -4.67 -0.98 -1.51
CA GLN A 50 -6.09 -1.16 -1.87
C GLN A 50 -6.26 -1.89 -3.21
N TYR A 51 -5.43 -1.56 -4.20
CA TYR A 51 -5.43 -2.26 -5.48
C TYR A 51 -5.08 -3.74 -5.32
N ARG A 52 -4.03 -4.05 -4.55
CA ARG A 52 -3.65 -5.46 -4.26
C ARG A 52 -4.74 -6.21 -3.51
N GLN A 53 -5.42 -5.58 -2.57
CA GLN A 53 -6.55 -6.18 -1.87
C GLN A 53 -7.73 -6.48 -2.81
N ALA A 54 -8.06 -5.56 -3.72
CA ALA A 54 -9.08 -5.80 -4.73
C ALA A 54 -8.70 -6.96 -5.64
N TRP A 55 -7.43 -7.05 -6.04
CA TRP A 55 -6.92 -8.17 -6.80
C TRP A 55 -7.04 -9.51 -6.06
N SER A 56 -6.62 -9.57 -4.80
CA SER A 56 -6.73 -10.80 -4.01
C SER A 56 -8.19 -11.23 -3.81
N LEU A 57 -9.10 -10.27 -3.62
CA LEU A 57 -10.52 -10.58 -3.41
C LEU A 57 -11.19 -11.08 -4.71
N ALA A 58 -10.85 -10.48 -5.86
CA ALA A 58 -11.32 -10.96 -7.16
C ALA A 58 -10.81 -12.37 -7.46
N HIS A 59 -9.54 -12.64 -7.13
CA HIS A 59 -8.96 -13.96 -7.30
C HIS A 59 -9.63 -15.00 -6.42
N HIS A 60 -9.79 -14.70 -5.13
CA HIS A 60 -10.45 -15.58 -4.18
C HIS A 60 -11.89 -15.89 -4.59
N GLN A 61 -12.62 -14.90 -5.13
CA GLN A 61 -13.97 -15.11 -5.67
C GLN A 61 -13.98 -16.12 -6.83
N LEU A 62 -13.00 -16.07 -7.74
CA LEU A 62 -12.87 -17.02 -8.85
C LEU A 62 -12.46 -18.42 -8.36
N GLU A 63 -11.60 -18.52 -7.36
CA GLU A 63 -11.21 -19.81 -6.77
C GLU A 63 -12.37 -20.48 -6.04
N MET A 64 -13.11 -19.73 -5.23
CA MET A 64 -14.27 -20.25 -4.48
C MET A 64 -15.42 -20.68 -5.40
N PHE A 65 -15.58 -20.02 -6.55
CA PHE A 65 -16.50 -20.50 -7.58
C PHE A 65 -16.06 -21.82 -8.19
N ASN A 66 -14.75 -22.00 -8.44
CA ASN A 66 -14.22 -23.27 -8.93
C ASN A 66 -14.49 -24.41 -7.94
N ALA A 67 -14.36 -24.13 -6.65
CA ALA A 67 -14.63 -25.07 -5.57
C ALA A 67 -16.13 -25.29 -5.30
N ASN A 68 -17.02 -24.71 -6.10
CA ASN A 68 -18.49 -24.71 -5.90
C ASN A 68 -18.93 -24.17 -4.53
N ALA A 69 -18.05 -23.46 -3.81
CA ALA A 69 -18.30 -22.95 -2.46
C ALA A 69 -19.09 -21.63 -2.47
N VAL A 70 -19.09 -20.91 -3.60
CA VAL A 70 -19.68 -19.58 -3.75
C VAL A 70 -20.37 -19.47 -5.11
N THR A 71 -21.68 -19.24 -5.08
CA THR A 71 -22.51 -19.02 -6.27
C THR A 71 -22.78 -17.53 -6.47
N GLN A 72 -23.45 -17.17 -7.57
CA GLN A 72 -23.89 -15.79 -7.79
C GLN A 72 -24.84 -15.30 -6.68
N ASP A 73 -25.62 -16.21 -6.12
CA ASP A 73 -26.64 -15.95 -5.10
C ASP A 73 -26.09 -15.91 -3.67
N ASN A 74 -24.95 -16.55 -3.40
CA ASN A 74 -24.24 -16.45 -2.12
C ASN A 74 -22.79 -16.03 -2.32
N PRO A 75 -22.54 -14.72 -2.46
CA PRO A 75 -21.25 -14.23 -2.87
C PRO A 75 -20.42 -13.73 -1.65
N LEU A 76 -19.08 -13.65 -1.77
CA LEU A 76 -18.25 -13.27 -0.62
C LEU A 76 -18.60 -11.88 -0.07
N PRO A 77 -18.44 -11.67 1.25
CA PRO A 77 -18.58 -10.36 1.85
C PRO A 77 -17.49 -9.41 1.32
N LEU A 78 -17.91 -8.23 0.86
CA LEU A 78 -17.01 -7.16 0.43
C LEU A 78 -16.85 -6.10 1.53
N PRO A 79 -15.71 -5.40 1.57
CA PRO A 79 -15.56 -4.22 2.40
C PRO A 79 -16.60 -3.13 2.08
N PRO A 80 -16.94 -2.25 3.04
CA PRO A 80 -17.92 -1.20 2.82
C PRO A 80 -17.47 -0.23 1.71
N HIS A 81 -18.42 0.23 0.90
CA HIS A 81 -18.22 1.10 -0.26
C HIS A 81 -17.47 0.49 -1.45
N TRP A 82 -17.29 -0.83 -1.46
CA TRP A 82 -16.74 -1.54 -2.61
C TRP A 82 -17.90 -2.07 -3.45
N GLN A 83 -17.76 -1.95 -4.77
CA GLN A 83 -18.74 -2.47 -5.71
C GLN A 83 -18.14 -3.64 -6.46
N ARG A 84 -18.96 -4.65 -6.78
CA ARG A 84 -18.54 -5.73 -7.67
C ARG A 84 -19.56 -5.95 -8.75
N GLU A 85 -19.04 -6.37 -9.89
CA GLU A 85 -19.82 -6.87 -11.01
C GLU A 85 -19.28 -8.25 -11.37
N ILE A 86 -20.18 -9.21 -11.53
CA ILE A 86 -19.83 -10.56 -11.96
C ILE A 86 -20.58 -10.84 -13.24
N GLU A 87 -19.85 -11.07 -14.31
CA GLU A 87 -20.38 -11.46 -15.61
C GLU A 87 -19.97 -12.89 -15.91
N THR A 88 -20.93 -13.79 -16.15
CA THR A 88 -20.67 -15.15 -16.65
C THR A 88 -21.18 -15.22 -18.07
N ARG A 89 -20.30 -15.53 -19.03
CA ARG A 89 -20.64 -15.71 -20.44
C ARG A 89 -20.31 -17.14 -20.87
N SER A 90 -21.26 -17.82 -21.49
CA SER A 90 -20.99 -19.07 -22.20
C SER A 90 -20.24 -18.73 -23.49
N VAL A 91 -19.09 -19.36 -23.73
CA VAL A 91 -18.25 -19.05 -24.90
C VAL A 91 -18.41 -20.14 -25.94
N GLU A 92 -17.98 -21.37 -25.65
CA GLU A 92 -18.06 -22.50 -26.60
C GLU A 92 -17.79 -23.84 -25.89
N ALA A 93 -18.36 -24.95 -26.39
CA ALA A 93 -18.08 -26.33 -25.93
C ALA A 93 -18.14 -26.57 -24.40
N ASP A 94 -19.26 -26.23 -23.76
CA ASP A 94 -19.49 -26.38 -22.31
C ASP A 94 -18.44 -25.65 -21.42
N CYS A 95 -17.79 -24.63 -21.99
CA CYS A 95 -16.94 -23.70 -21.29
C CYS A 95 -17.67 -22.39 -20.97
N LEU A 96 -17.63 -22.01 -19.70
CA LEU A 96 -18.15 -20.78 -19.14
C LEU A 96 -16.98 -19.85 -18.80
N ARG A 97 -16.98 -18.63 -19.32
CA ARG A 97 -16.04 -17.58 -18.90
C ARG A 97 -16.69 -16.71 -17.84
N ARG A 98 -16.11 -16.69 -16.65
CA ARG A 98 -16.54 -15.81 -15.55
C ARG A 98 -15.56 -14.66 -15.40
N THR A 99 -16.09 -13.44 -15.41
CA THR A 99 -15.36 -12.19 -15.23
C THR A 99 -15.85 -11.52 -13.96
N VAL A 100 -14.92 -11.20 -13.07
CA VAL A 100 -15.17 -10.51 -11.81
C VAL A 100 -14.49 -9.15 -11.89
N LYS A 101 -15.29 -8.10 -11.77
CA LYS A 101 -14.84 -6.72 -11.68
C LYS A 101 -15.09 -6.22 -10.26
N ILE A 102 -14.08 -5.60 -9.65
CA ILE A 102 -14.17 -4.98 -8.33
C ILE A 102 -13.77 -3.52 -8.46
N GLN A 103 -14.65 -2.63 -8.04
CA GLN A 103 -14.39 -1.20 -7.90
C GLN A 103 -14.10 -0.85 -6.45
N THR A 104 -12.94 -0.24 -6.22
CA THR A 104 -12.56 0.35 -4.94
C THR A 104 -13.21 1.73 -4.78
N PRO A 105 -13.38 2.22 -3.54
CA PRO A 105 -13.92 3.56 -3.27
C PRO A 105 -13.05 4.69 -3.86
N LEU A 106 -11.77 4.40 -4.16
CA LEU A 106 -10.88 5.31 -4.89
C LEU A 106 -11.10 5.29 -6.42
N ARG A 107 -12.23 4.74 -6.90
CA ARG A 107 -12.56 4.58 -8.33
C ARG A 107 -11.54 3.77 -9.13
N GLN A 108 -10.76 2.91 -8.46
CA GLN A 108 -9.88 1.98 -9.16
C GLN A 108 -10.65 0.70 -9.42
N GLN A 109 -10.53 0.17 -10.63
CA GLN A 109 -11.20 -1.06 -11.02
C GLN A 109 -10.17 -2.16 -11.27
N VAL A 110 -10.46 -3.34 -10.73
CA VAL A 110 -9.73 -4.57 -11.01
C VAL A 110 -10.66 -5.51 -11.74
N GLU A 111 -10.22 -6.05 -12.86
CA GLU A 111 -10.97 -7.03 -13.66
C GLU A 111 -10.14 -8.31 -13.81
N LEU A 112 -10.70 -9.44 -13.35
CA LEU A 112 -10.13 -10.76 -13.60
C LEU A 112 -11.17 -11.62 -14.30
N SER A 113 -10.72 -12.42 -15.28
CA SER A 113 -11.57 -13.40 -15.93
C SER A 113 -10.94 -14.78 -15.94
N ARG A 114 -11.74 -15.82 -15.73
CA ARG A 114 -11.31 -17.22 -15.77
C ARG A 114 -12.32 -18.05 -16.56
N TRP A 115 -11.81 -19.06 -17.26
CA TRP A 115 -12.60 -20.02 -18.02
C TRP A 115 -12.79 -21.29 -17.18
N TYR A 116 -13.99 -21.84 -17.21
CA TYR A 116 -14.40 -23.05 -16.50
C TYR A 116 -15.04 -23.97 -17.52
N CYS A 117 -14.43 -25.11 -17.79
CA CYS A 117 -14.90 -26.07 -18.77
C CYS A 117 -15.23 -27.38 -18.05
N ALA A 118 -16.34 -28.02 -18.42
CA ALA A 118 -16.82 -29.23 -17.74
C ALA A 118 -15.98 -30.49 -18.01
N ASN A 119 -14.95 -30.41 -18.86
CA ASN A 119 -14.12 -31.55 -19.25
C ASN A 119 -12.76 -31.52 -18.50
N GLN A 120 -12.78 -31.89 -17.22
CA GLN A 120 -11.60 -32.30 -16.45
C GLN A 120 -11.73 -33.76 -16.03
#